data_AF-A0A3D2R8K0-F1
#
_entry.id   AF-A0A3D2R8K0-F1
#
_cell.length_a   1.000
_cell.length_b   1.000
_cell.length_c   1.000
_cell.angle_alpha   90.00
_cell.angle_beta   90.00
_cell.angle_gamma   90.00
#
_symmetry.space_group_name_H-M   'P 1'
#
loop_
_entity.id
_entity.type
_entity.pdbx_description
1 polymer ?
#
loop_
_entity_poly.entity_id
_entity_poly.type
_entity_poly.pdbx_seq_one_letter_code
_entity_poly.pdbx_strand_id
1 'polypeptide(L)' 'MNVKKDLFGHALSQFYFKKDPAKLYSESNISHWDEYPLTHLFRGFDQMPEIERQALSLAQGKILDVGCG' A
#
# COMPACT_ATOMS: atom_id res chain seq x y z
N MET A 1 -11.45 11.70 10.77
CA MET A 1 -10.02 11.58 11.10
C MET A 1 -9.34 12.89 10.73
N ASN A 2 -8.41 13.39 11.57
CA ASN A 2 -7.61 14.56 11.21
C ASN A 2 -6.57 14.09 10.18
N VAL A 3 -6.54 14.69 8.97
CA VAL A 3 -5.62 14.31 7.88
C VAL A 3 -4.15 14.28 8.35
N LYS A 4 -3.79 15.12 9.33
CA LYS A 4 -2.46 15.09 9.97
C LYS A 4 -2.09 13.73 10.62
N LYS A 5 -3.06 12.89 10.95
CA LYS A 5 -2.83 11.61 11.65
C LYS A 5 -2.83 10.39 10.73
N ASP A 6 -3.34 10.52 9.50
CA ASP A 6 -3.39 9.43 8.52
C ASP A 6 -2.88 9.92 7.16
N LEU A 7 -1.56 10.12 7.10
CA LEU A 7 -0.89 10.54 5.87
C LEU A 7 -0.98 9.45 4.78
N PHE A 8 -0.90 8.18 5.19
CA PHE A 8 -0.89 7.03 4.29
C PHE A 8 -2.25 6.86 3.59
N GLY A 9 -3.34 6.79 4.35
CA GLY A 9 -4.69 6.69 3.80
C GLY A 9 -5.08 7.92 2.98
N HIS A 10 -4.61 9.12 3.35
CA HIS A 10 -4.79 10.30 2.52
C HIS A 10 -4.07 10.17 1.17
N ALA A 11 -2.81 9.74 1.16
CA ALA A 11 -2.03 9.56 -0.07
C ALA A 11 -2.68 8.52 -1.00
N LEU A 12 -3.09 7.37 -0.45
CA LEU A 12 -3.83 6.34 -1.20
C LEU A 12 -5.12 6.87 -1.81
N SER A 13 -5.92 7.62 -1.03
CA SER A 13 -7.17 8.21 -1.51
C SER A 13 -6.94 9.18 -2.66
N GLN A 14 -5.95 10.06 -2.54
CA GLN A 14 -5.62 11.05 -3.56
C GLN A 14 -5.12 10.39 -4.85
N PHE A 15 -4.23 9.41 -4.72
CA PHE A 15 -3.73 8.64 -5.85
C PHE A 15 -4.86 7.93 -6.60
N TYR A 16 -5.75 7.25 -5.87
CA TYR A 16 -6.84 6.48 -6.47
C TYR A 16 -7.91 7.35 -7.12
N PHE A 17 -8.49 8.29 -6.37
CA PHE A 17 -9.65 9.09 -6.78
C PHE A 17 -9.30 10.30 -7.63
N LYS A 18 -8.15 10.94 -7.39
CA LYS A 18 -7.77 12.20 -8.05
C LYS A 18 -6.62 12.07 -9.05
N LYS A 19 -6.01 10.88 -9.16
CA LYS A 19 -4.81 10.65 -10.01
C LYS A 19 -3.69 11.64 -9.68
N ASP A 20 -3.58 11.99 -8.41
CA ASP A 20 -2.61 12.95 -7.90
C ASP A 20 -1.19 12.35 -8.05
N PRO A 21 -0.23 13.06 -8.70
CA PRO A 21 1.16 12.61 -8.79
C PRO A 21 1.96 12.80 -7.49
N ALA A 22 1.34 13.30 -6.42
CA ALA A 22 1.97 13.47 -5.12
C ALA A 22 2.61 12.16 -4.62
N LYS A 23 3.84 12.31 -4.13
CA LYS A 23 4.65 11.21 -3.62
C LYS A 23 4.52 11.11 -2.11
N LEU A 24 4.55 9.88 -1.61
CA LEU A 24 4.66 9.59 -0.19
C LEU A 24 6.13 9.30 0.11
N TYR A 25 6.65 9.82 1.22
CA TYR A 25 8.01 9.54 1.64
C TYR A 25 8.06 9.02 3.07
N SER A 26 9.03 8.13 3.35
CA SER A 26 9.29 7.58 4.68
C SER A 26 10.74 7.77 5.08
N GLU A 27 10.97 8.04 6.36
CA GLU A 27 12.28 8.09 7.00
C GLU A 27 12.20 7.24 8.28
N SER A 28 13.32 6.63 8.67
CA SER A 28 13.44 5.89 9.92
C SER A 28 14.78 6.17 10.59
N ASN A 29 14.98 5.65 11.80
CA ASN A 29 16.27 5.73 12.48
C ASN A 29 17.39 4.92 11.77
N ILE A 30 17.05 4.11 10.76
CA ILE A 30 17.99 3.28 10.00
C ILE A 30 18.00 3.63 8.50
N SER A 31 17.16 4.56 8.04
CA SER A 31 17.05 4.92 6.62
C SER A 31 16.69 6.39 6.46
N HIS A 32 17.30 7.05 5.47
CA HIS A 32 16.94 8.40 5.09
C HIS A 32 15.58 8.45 4.38
N TRP A 33 15.14 9.66 4.06
CA TRP A 33 13.97 9.91 3.21
C TRP A 33 14.05 9.10 1.91
N ASP A 34 13.12 8.17 1.76
CA ASP A 34 12.92 7.39 0.55
C ASP A 34 11.46 7.47 0.11
N GLU A 35 11.24 7.32 -1.19
CA GLU A 35 9.90 7.36 -1.79
C GLU A 35 9.17 6.04 -1.58
N TYR A 36 7.97 6.12 -1.01
CA TYR A 36 7.08 4.98 -0.89
C TYR A 36 6.31 4.80 -2.21
N PRO A 37 6.44 3.65 -2.90
CA PRO A 37 5.89 3.48 -4.25
C PRO A 37 4.37 3.26 -4.21
N LEU A 38 3.58 4.34 -4.22
CA LEU A 38 2.12 4.28 -4.18
C LEU A 38 1.52 3.41 -5.30
N THR A 39 2.12 3.41 -6.49
CA THR A 39 1.70 2.56 -7.62
C THR A 39 1.74 1.08 -7.28
N HIS A 40 2.72 0.63 -6.49
CA HIS A 40 2.88 -0.76 -6.10
C HIS A 40 1.79 -1.21 -5.10
N LEU A 41 1.21 -0.30 -4.33
CA LEU A 41 0.09 -0.61 -3.43
C LEU A 41 -1.20 -0.95 -4.18
N PHE A 42 -1.33 -0.51 -5.43
CA PHE A 42 -2.47 -0.83 -6.32
C PHE A 42 -2.14 -1.93 -7.33
N ARG A 43 -1.12 -2.76 -7.06
CA ARG A 43 -0.68 -3.85 -7.93
C ARG A 43 -1.79 -4.89 -8.13
N GLY A 44 -1.85 -5.45 -9.34
CA GLY A 44 -2.65 -6.65 -9.61
C GLY A 44 -1.96 -7.94 -9.13
N PHE A 45 -2.69 -9.05 -9.16
CA PHE A 45 -2.19 -10.37 -8.75
C PHE A 45 -0.86 -10.75 -9.42
N ASP A 46 -0.73 -10.55 -10.73
CA ASP A 46 0.48 -10.91 -11.49
C ASP A 46 1.71 -10.07 -11.13
N GLN A 47 1.49 -8.90 -10.50
CA GLN A 47 2.53 -7.97 -10.06
C GLN A 47 2.91 -8.17 -8.59
N MET A 48 2.17 -8.99 -7.84
CA MET A 48 2.49 -9.34 -6.46
C MET A 48 3.75 -10.22 -6.41
N PRO A 49 4.62 -10.08 -5.39
CA PRO A 49 5.68 -11.04 -5.11
C PRO A 49 5.18 -12.49 -5.09
N GLU A 50 6.05 -13.44 -5.43
CA GLU A 50 5.68 -14.86 -5.52
C GLU A 50 5.04 -15.39 -4.24
N ILE A 51 5.57 -15.01 -3.09
CA ILE A 51 5.06 -15.43 -1.78
C ILE A 51 3.62 -14.97 -1.53
N GLU A 52 3.26 -13.76 -1.97
CA GLU A 52 1.90 -13.24 -1.84
C GLU A 52 0.93 -13.98 -2.78
N ARG A 53 1.34 -14.22 -4.04
CA ARG A 53 0.53 -15.00 -4.99
C ARG A 53 0.26 -16.42 -4.49
N GLN A 54 1.29 -17.07 -3.92
CA GLN A 54 1.15 -18.40 -3.31
C GLN A 54 0.21 -18.37 -2.10
N ALA A 55 0.36 -17.38 -1.21
CA ALA A 55 -0.53 -17.23 -0.06
C ALA A 55 -2.00 -17.06 -0.47
N LEU A 56 -2.27 -16.20 -1.46
CA LEU A 56 -3.61 -16.01 -2.01
C LEU A 56 -4.16 -17.28 -2.66
N SER A 57 -3.32 -18.05 -3.36
CA SER A 57 -3.73 -19.31 -4.00
C SER A 57 -4.11 -20.41 -2.99
N LEU A 58 -3.57 -20.34 -1.77
CA LEU A 58 -3.86 -21.27 -0.67
C LEU A 58 -5.03 -20.80 0.21
N ALA A 59 -5.41 -19.53 0.13
CA ALA A 59 -6.46 -18.95 0.96
C ALA A 59 -7.84 -19.47 0.52
N GLN A 60 -8.52 -20.20 1.40
CA GLN A 60 -9.84 -20.78 1.15
C GLN A 60 -10.73 -20.72 2.39
N GLY A 61 -12.05 -20.75 2.19
CA GLY A 61 -13.03 -20.66 3.27
C GLY A 61 -13.30 -19.21 3.71
N LYS A 62 -13.34 -18.97 5.03
CA LYS A 62 -13.52 -17.61 5.59
C LYS A 62 -12.16 -16.96 5.77
N ILE A 63 -11.88 -15.93 4.97
CA ILE A 63 -10.57 -15.27 4.92
C ILE A 63 -10.65 -13.92 5.63
N LEU A 64 -9.63 -13.61 6.44
CA LEU A 64 -9.38 -12.29 7.01
C LEU A 64 -8.10 -11.74 6.39
N ASP A 65 -8.20 -10.57 5.77
CA ASP A 65 -7.05 -9.82 5.24
C ASP A 65 -6.70 -8.69 6.22
N VAL A 66 -5.53 -8.80 6.86
CA VAL A 66 -5.11 -7.91 7.94
C VAL A 66 -4.18 -6.85 7.38
N GLY A 67 -4.56 -5.58 7.54
CA GLY A 67 -3.80 -4.47 6.95
C GLY A 67 -3.94 -4.41 5.43
N CYS A 68 -5.15 -4.63 4.91
CA CYS A 68 -5.49 -4.70 3.49
C CYS A 68 -5.45 -3.35 2.73
N GLY A 69 -4.74 -2.37 3.28
CA GLY A 69 -4.57 -1.02 2.73
C GLY A 69 -3.14 -0.58 2.91
#